data_AF-A0A1I1GY95-F1
#
_entry.id   AF-A0A1I1GY95-F1
#
_cell.length_a   1.000
_cell.length_b   1.000
_cell.length_c   1.000
_cell.angle_alpha   90.00
_cell.angle_beta   90.00
_cell.angle_gamma   90.00
#
_symmetry.space_group_name_H-M   'P 1'
#
loop_
_entity.id
_entity.type
_entity.pdbx_description
1 polymer ?
#
loop_
_entity_poly.entity_id
_entity_poly.type
_entity_poly.pdbx_seq_one_letter_code
_entity_poly.pdbx_strand_id
1 'polypeptide(L)'
;MANKIAAGNSRSFFTLLSQATAHWAGKPQTFFVALSIIVVWAASGPFFGFNDTWQLVINTSTTIVTFLMVFIIQNSQNRDTAAMQIKLDELIDKLEGAREELLDLEELDEDKLEEMRAEFEELARKARALREKRAPA
;
A
#
# COMPACT_ATOMS: atom_id res chain seq x y z
N MET A 1 37.86 20.22 11.15
CA MET A 1 36.92 19.72 12.19
C MET A 1 35.53 19.68 11.59
N ALA A 2 35.12 18.55 11.02
CA ALA A 2 33.81 18.37 10.39
C ALA A 2 32.83 17.81 11.44
N ASN A 3 31.92 18.66 11.91
CA ASN A 3 30.81 18.24 12.76
C ASN A 3 29.77 17.53 11.88
N LYS A 4 29.65 16.22 12.01
CA LYS A 4 28.69 15.41 11.25
C LYS A 4 28.04 14.35 12.13
N ILE A 5 27.36 14.76 13.20
CA ILE A 5 26.45 13.86 13.94
C ILE A 5 25.25 14.66 14.44
N ALA A 6 24.12 14.58 13.73
CA ALA A 6 22.76 14.65 14.27
C ALA A 6 21.73 14.63 13.12
N ALA A 7 21.59 13.52 12.41
CA ALA A 7 20.42 13.28 11.55
C ALA A 7 20.24 11.77 11.33
N GLY A 8 19.77 11.03 12.33
CA GLY A 8 19.54 9.61 12.14
C GLY A 8 18.99 8.91 13.36
N ASN A 9 17.67 8.94 13.55
CA ASN A 9 17.00 7.89 14.32
C ASN A 9 15.53 7.71 13.92
N SER A 10 14.83 8.78 13.57
CA SER A 10 13.37 8.76 13.37
C SER A 10 12.93 8.08 12.07
N ARG A 11 13.66 8.27 10.96
CA ARG A 11 13.33 7.63 9.67
C ARG A 11 13.54 6.12 9.72
N SER A 12 14.55 5.63 10.44
CA SER A 12 14.83 4.18 10.52
C SER A 12 13.80 3.45 11.38
N PHE A 13 13.42 4.01 12.54
CA PHE A 13 12.46 3.35 13.44
C PHE A 13 11.07 3.22 12.81
N PHE A 14 10.52 4.27 12.21
CA PHE A 14 9.20 4.21 11.59
C PHE A 14 9.18 3.23 10.40
N THR A 15 10.25 3.21 9.61
CA THR A 15 10.39 2.25 8.51
C THR A 15 10.51 0.80 9.01
N LEU A 16 11.28 0.55 10.08
CA LEU A 16 11.40 -0.78 10.70
C LEU A 16 10.08 -1.24 11.31
N LEU A 17 9.41 -0.37 12.06
CA LEU A 17 8.10 -0.64 12.65
C LEU A 17 7.07 -0.93 11.56
N SER A 18 7.05 -0.15 10.49
CA SER A 18 6.09 -0.33 9.41
C SER A 18 6.31 -1.64 8.66
N GLN A 19 7.56 -1.97 8.33
CA GLN A 19 7.91 -3.25 7.69
C GLN A 19 7.58 -4.44 8.58
N ALA A 20 7.92 -4.37 9.87
CA ALA A 20 7.61 -5.42 10.82
C ALA A 20 6.09 -5.60 10.93
N THR A 21 5.35 -4.50 11.12
CA THR A 21 3.89 -4.54 11.23
C THR A 21 3.24 -5.09 9.96
N ALA A 22 3.67 -4.67 8.77
CA ALA A 22 3.15 -5.19 7.50
C ALA A 22 3.45 -6.69 7.34
N HIS A 23 4.67 -7.12 7.66
CA HIS A 23 5.07 -8.52 7.59
C HIS A 23 4.29 -9.41 8.56
N TRP A 24 4.01 -8.92 9.77
CA TRP A 24 3.23 -9.65 10.77
C TRP A 24 1.73 -9.62 10.46
N ALA A 25 1.18 -8.48 10.05
CA ALA A 25 -0.23 -8.34 9.69
C ALA A 25 -0.64 -9.27 8.53
N GLY A 26 0.27 -9.59 7.62
CA GLY A 26 0.02 -10.53 6.51
C GLY A 26 0.07 -12.02 6.87
N LYS A 27 0.47 -12.41 8.09
CA LYS A 27 0.61 -13.83 8.47
C LYS A 27 -0.71 -14.40 8.99
N PRO A 28 -1.13 -15.61 8.57
CA PRO A 28 -2.31 -16.27 9.13
C PRO A 28 -2.27 -16.45 10.66
N GLN A 29 -1.07 -16.54 11.24
CA GLN A 29 -0.89 -16.69 12.69
C GLN A 29 -1.30 -15.44 13.49
N THR A 30 -1.18 -14.23 12.94
CA THR A 30 -1.60 -13.01 13.66
C THR A 30 -3.10 -12.90 13.78
N PHE A 31 -3.86 -13.47 12.84
CA PHE A 31 -5.31 -13.59 12.97
C PHE A 31 -5.71 -14.37 14.23
N PHE A 32 -5.09 -15.53 14.46
CA PHE A 32 -5.38 -16.34 15.65
C PHE A 32 -4.98 -15.63 16.95
N VAL A 33 -3.88 -14.88 16.94
CA VAL A 33 -3.48 -14.04 18.09
C VAL A 33 -4.52 -12.95 18.34
N ALA A 34 -4.93 -12.19 17.31
CA ALA A 34 -5.94 -11.15 17.44
C ALA A 34 -7.29 -11.72 17.92
N LEU A 35 -7.70 -12.87 17.37
CA LEU A 35 -8.91 -13.57 17.80
C LEU A 35 -8.83 -13.99 19.28
N SER A 36 -7.68 -14.51 19.72
CA SER A 36 -7.50 -14.90 21.12
C SER A 36 -7.60 -13.70 22.07
N ILE A 37 -7.09 -12.53 21.67
CA ILE A 37 -7.23 -11.28 22.43
C ILE A 37 -8.72 -10.90 22.57
N ILE A 38 -9.49 -10.97 21.48
CA ILE A 38 -10.93 -10.68 21.50
C ILE A 38 -11.68 -11.66 22.40
N VAL A 39 -11.34 -12.95 22.35
CA VAL A 39 -11.95 -13.98 23.21
C VAL A 39 -11.64 -13.74 24.69
N VAL A 40 -10.39 -13.41 25.03
CA VAL A 40 -10.00 -13.08 26.41
C VAL A 40 -10.72 -11.83 26.91
N TRP A 41 -10.81 -10.79 26.08
CA TRP A 41 -11.58 -9.59 26.41
C TRP A 41 -13.07 -9.92 26.62
N ALA A 42 -13.69 -10.69 25.74
CA ALA A 42 -15.08 -11.13 25.88
C ALA A 42 -15.30 -11.91 27.19
N ALA A 43 -14.39 -12.83 27.52
CA ALA A 43 -14.41 -13.62 28.75
C ALA A 43 -14.22 -12.78 30.03
N SER A 44 -13.58 -11.61 29.93
CA SER A 44 -13.49 -10.65 31.04
C SER A 44 -14.81 -9.91 31.30
N GLY A 45 -15.69 -9.80 30.30
CA GLY A 45 -16.94 -9.05 30.37
C GLY A 45 -17.84 -9.39 31.57
N PRO A 46 -18.08 -10.69 31.90
CA PRO A 46 -18.85 -11.09 33.07
C PRO A 46 -18.28 -10.59 34.41
N PHE A 47 -16.95 -10.50 34.55
CA PHE A 47 -16.30 -9.98 35.76
C PHE A 47 -16.51 -8.47 35.94
N PHE A 48 -16.67 -7.73 34.84
CA PHE A 48 -16.91 -6.29 34.83
C PHE A 48 -18.39 -5.91 34.65
N GLY A 49 -19.29 -6.90 34.61
CA GLY A 49 -20.72 -6.69 34.41
C GLY A 49 -21.06 -6.07 33.05
N PHE A 50 -20.22 -6.26 32.04
CA PHE A 50 -20.37 -5.68 30.70
C PHE A 50 -20.60 -4.15 30.70
N ASN A 51 -20.01 -3.44 31.66
CA ASN A 51 -20.22 -2.02 31.87
C ASN A 51 -19.64 -1.14 30.73
N ASP A 52 -20.02 0.14 30.74
CA ASP A 52 -19.60 1.11 29.71
C ASP A 52 -18.09 1.27 29.64
N THR A 53 -17.37 1.16 30.76
CA THR A 53 -15.91 1.26 30.79
C THR A 53 -15.26 0.08 30.06
N TRP A 54 -15.77 -1.13 30.25
CA TRP A 54 -15.29 -2.34 29.60
C TRP A 54 -15.46 -2.28 28.07
N GLN A 55 -16.60 -1.75 27.60
CA GLN A 55 -16.85 -1.51 26.17
C GLN A 55 -16.00 -0.37 25.62
N LEU A 56 -15.87 0.73 26.37
CA LEU A 56 -15.10 1.91 25.97
C LEU A 56 -13.63 1.55 25.73
N VAL A 57 -13.01 0.75 26.61
CA VAL A 57 -11.60 0.37 26.49
C VAL A 57 -11.32 -0.31 25.15
N ILE A 58 -12.13 -1.29 24.72
CA ILE A 58 -11.87 -1.97 23.44
C ILE A 58 -12.13 -1.06 22.23
N ASN A 59 -13.21 -0.28 22.28
CA ASN A 59 -13.60 0.59 21.18
C ASN A 59 -12.57 1.70 20.95
N THR A 60 -12.15 2.37 22.02
CA THR A 60 -11.15 3.43 21.97
C THR A 60 -9.79 2.86 21.56
N SER A 61 -9.38 1.73 22.13
CA SER A 61 -8.09 1.11 21.80
C SER A 61 -8.02 0.69 20.33
N THR A 62 -9.06 0.00 19.83
CA THR A 62 -9.12 -0.47 18.44
C THR A 62 -9.12 0.71 17.47
N THR A 63 -9.82 1.80 17.80
CA THR A 63 -9.83 3.02 16.98
C THR A 63 -8.43 3.64 16.88
N ILE A 64 -7.73 3.79 18.00
CA ILE A 64 -6.35 4.34 18.01
C ILE A 64 -5.42 3.43 17.21
N VAL A 65 -5.47 2.11 17.43
CA VAL A 65 -4.65 1.14 16.71
C VAL A 65 -4.92 1.21 15.21
N THR A 66 -6.19 1.26 14.81
CA THR A 66 -6.59 1.35 13.39
C THR A 66 -6.09 2.65 12.76
N PHE A 67 -6.22 3.78 13.46
CA PHE A 67 -5.72 5.07 12.99
C PHE A 67 -4.20 5.04 12.75
N LEU A 68 -3.43 4.48 13.70
CA LEU A 68 -1.99 4.30 13.53
C LEU A 68 -1.66 3.30 12.41
N MET A 69 -2.45 2.23 12.27
CA MET A 69 -2.27 1.20 11.25
C MET A 69 -2.41 1.78 9.84
N VAL A 70 -3.30 2.75 9.61
CA VAL A 70 -3.42 3.42 8.30
C VAL A 70 -2.09 4.06 7.89
N PHE A 71 -1.42 4.81 8.77
CA PHE A 71 -0.13 5.42 8.45
C PHE A 71 0.98 4.39 8.23
N ILE A 72 0.98 3.33 9.04
CA ILE A 72 1.93 2.22 8.91
C ILE A 72 1.76 1.50 7.57
N ILE A 73 0.51 1.16 7.22
CA ILE A 73 0.18 0.52 5.95
C ILE A 73 0.54 1.44 4.80
N GLN A 74 0.16 2.71 4.84
CA GLN A 74 0.51 3.69 3.80
C GLN A 74 2.02 3.81 3.62
N ASN A 75 2.81 3.87 4.70
CA ASN A 75 4.26 3.90 4.58
C ASN A 75 4.84 2.62 3.95
N SER A 76 4.32 1.45 4.31
CA SER A 76 4.73 0.19 3.67
C SER A 76 4.34 0.17 2.19
N GLN A 77 3.09 0.52 1.89
CA GLN A 77 2.53 0.54 0.54
C GLN A 77 3.27 1.54 -0.36
N ASN A 78 3.50 2.78 0.09
CA ASN A 78 4.23 3.79 -0.68
C ASN A 78 5.62 3.30 -1.07
N ARG A 79 6.30 2.60 -0.15
CA ARG A 79 7.65 2.08 -0.38
C ARG A 79 7.65 0.88 -1.33
N ASP A 80 6.64 0.01 -1.22
CA ASP A 80 6.48 -1.14 -2.12
C ASP A 80 6.09 -0.69 -3.54
N THR A 81 5.26 0.36 -3.67
CA THR A 81 4.92 1.00 -4.95
C THR A 81 6.16 1.61 -5.61
N ALA A 82 6.96 2.39 -4.89
CA ALA A 82 8.20 2.97 -5.44
C ALA A 82 9.19 1.90 -5.91
N ALA A 83 9.33 0.80 -5.15
CA ALA A 83 10.17 -0.32 -5.56
C ALA A 83 9.61 -1.07 -6.79
N MET A 84 8.30 -1.05 -6.99
CA MET A 84 7.67 -1.62 -8.19
C MET A 84 7.92 -0.73 -9.41
N GLN A 85 7.75 0.59 -9.27
CA GLN A 85 8.02 1.58 -10.33
C GLN A 85 9.46 1.46 -10.84
N ILE A 86 10.45 1.54 -9.94
CA ILE A 86 11.88 1.41 -10.31
C ILE A 86 12.16 0.10 -11.08
N LYS A 87 11.51 -1.01 -10.70
CA LYS A 87 11.68 -2.29 -11.41
C LYS A 87 11.04 -2.27 -12.80
N LEU A 88 9.92 -1.59 -12.96
CA LEU A 88 9.25 -1.44 -14.26
C LEU A 88 10.05 -0.50 -15.16
N ASP A 89 10.59 0.59 -14.63
CA ASP A 89 11.42 1.53 -15.38
C ASP A 89 12.67 0.84 -15.94
N GLU A 90 13.36 0.02 -15.15
CA GLU A 90 14.50 -0.78 -15.64
C GLU A 90 14.09 -1.76 -16.75
N LEU A 91 12.88 -2.32 -16.70
CA LEU A 91 12.37 -3.20 -17.78
C LEU A 91 12.02 -2.41 -19.05
N ILE A 92 11.48 -1.20 -18.93
CA ILE A 92 11.15 -0.31 -20.05
C ILE A 92 12.44 0.19 -20.72
N ASP A 93 13.42 0.62 -19.93
CA ASP A 93 14.73 1.09 -20.42
C ASP A 93 15.46 0.02 -21.26
N LYS A 94 15.31 -1.26 -20.91
CA LYS A 94 15.96 -2.37 -21.63
C LYS A 94 15.15 -2.92 -22.80
N LEU A 95 13.92 -2.46 -23.02
CA LEU A 95 13.04 -2.95 -24.08
C LEU A 95 13.23 -2.13 -25.37
N GLU A 96 13.77 -2.76 -26.42
CA GLU A 96 13.90 -2.11 -27.73
C GLU A 96 12.54 -1.67 -28.28
N GLY A 97 12.41 -0.38 -28.60
CA GLY A 97 11.17 0.22 -29.13
C GLY A 97 10.12 0.56 -28.06
N ALA A 98 10.46 0.50 -26.77
CA ALA A 98 9.63 1.09 -25.73
C ALA A 98 9.58 2.62 -25.87
N ARG A 99 8.46 3.22 -25.45
CA ARG A 99 8.34 4.67 -25.39
C ARG A 99 9.01 5.18 -24.12
N GLU A 100 10.11 5.90 -24.26
CA GLU A 100 10.82 6.53 -23.14
C GLU A 100 9.93 7.47 -22.33
N GLU A 101 8.90 8.06 -22.95
CA GLU A 101 7.89 8.92 -22.30
C GLU A 101 7.04 8.19 -21.25
N LEU A 102 7.12 6.85 -21.16
CA LEU A 102 6.44 6.05 -20.12
C LEU A 102 7.29 5.84 -18.87
N LEU A 103 8.57 6.22 -18.91
CA LEU A 103 9.42 6.24 -17.73
C LEU A 103 8.96 7.38 -16.81
N ASP A 104 8.94 7.12 -15.50
CA ASP A 104 8.58 8.12 -14.48
C ASP A 104 7.15 8.68 -14.66
N LEU A 105 6.24 7.83 -15.15
CA LEU A 105 4.86 8.22 -15.47
C LEU A 105 4.09 8.70 -14.22
N GLU A 106 4.44 8.24 -13.03
CA GLU A 106 3.80 8.64 -11.77
C GLU A 106 4.05 10.08 -11.33
N GLU A 107 5.09 10.74 -11.83
CA GLU A 107 5.44 12.13 -11.52
C GLU A 107 4.79 13.12 -12.49
N LEU A 108 4.13 12.64 -13.55
CA LEU A 108 3.49 13.49 -14.56
C LEU A 108 2.21 14.16 -14.04
N ASP A 109 1.97 15.38 -14.52
CA ASP A 109 0.74 16.12 -14.24
C ASP A 109 -0.50 15.35 -14.73
N GLU A 110 -1.63 15.52 -14.02
CA GLU A 110 -2.88 14.80 -14.28
C GLU A 110 -3.39 15.00 -15.73
N ASP A 111 -3.28 16.21 -16.27
CA ASP A 111 -3.64 16.52 -17.66
C ASP A 111 -2.81 15.71 -18.67
N LYS A 112 -1.52 15.49 -18.37
CA LYS A 112 -0.60 14.72 -19.24
C LYS A 112 -0.84 13.22 -19.13
N LEU A 113 -1.14 12.74 -17.93
CA LEU A 113 -1.58 11.36 -17.72
C LEU A 113 -2.86 11.05 -18.49
N GLU A 114 -3.83 11.96 -18.49
CA GLU A 114 -5.09 11.79 -19.20
C GLU A 114 -4.90 11.83 -20.73
N GLU A 115 -4.02 12.70 -21.24
CA GLU A 115 -3.62 12.74 -22.65
C GLU A 115 -3.06 11.38 -23.12
N MET A 116 -2.09 10.82 -22.39
CA MET A 116 -1.52 9.52 -22.71
C MET A 116 -2.54 8.39 -22.59
N ARG A 117 -3.38 8.42 -21.55
CA ARG A 117 -4.44 7.43 -21.37
C ARG A 117 -5.40 7.44 -22.55
N ALA A 118 -5.81 8.62 -23.04
CA ALA A 118 -6.66 8.75 -24.20
C ALA A 118 -6.02 8.15 -25.47
N GLU A 119 -4.72 8.37 -25.66
CA GLU A 119 -3.98 7.77 -26.79
C GLU A 119 -4.01 6.23 -26.72
N PHE A 120 -3.72 5.63 -25.56
CA PHE A 120 -3.78 4.18 -25.37
C PHE A 120 -5.19 3.61 -25.58
N GLU A 121 -6.22 4.30 -25.09
CA GLU A 121 -7.61 3.90 -25.32
C GLU A 121 -7.98 3.93 -26.81
N GLU A 122 -7.45 4.90 -27.57
CA GLU A 122 -7.62 4.97 -29.02
C GLU A 122 -6.89 3.82 -29.74
N LEU A 123 -5.64 3.54 -29.37
CA LEU A 123 -4.87 2.41 -29.90
C LEU A 123 -5.58 1.07 -29.65
N ALA A 124 -6.06 0.86 -28.41
CA ALA A 124 -6.81 -0.34 -28.06
C ALA A 124 -8.13 -0.44 -28.84
N ARG A 125 -8.82 0.68 -29.07
CA ARG A 125 -10.04 0.74 -29.90
C ARG A 125 -9.76 0.37 -31.35
N LYS A 126 -8.69 0.92 -31.95
CA LYS A 126 -8.24 0.57 -33.31
C LYS A 126 -7.90 -0.92 -33.42
N ALA A 127 -7.14 -1.46 -32.46
CA ALA A 127 -6.79 -2.88 -32.44
C ALA A 127 -8.01 -3.80 -32.34
N ARG A 128 -9.00 -3.46 -31.48
CA ARG A 128 -10.26 -4.20 -31.36
C ARG A 128 -11.07 -4.16 -32.67
N ALA A 129 -11.23 -2.98 -33.27
CA ALA A 129 -11.95 -2.83 -34.53
C ALA A 129 -11.30 -3.61 -35.69
N LEU A 130 -9.96 -3.66 -35.73
CA LEU A 130 -9.22 -4.46 -36.71
C LEU A 130 -9.42 -5.97 -36.48
N ARG A 131 -9.47 -6.42 -35.22
CA ARG A 131 -9.72 -7.82 -34.86
C ARG A 131 -11.13 -8.26 -35.25
N GLU A 132 -12.14 -7.41 -35.04
CA GLU A 132 -13.52 -7.67 -35.44
C GLU A 132 -13.67 -7.74 -36.96
N LYS A 133 -13.00 -6.85 -37.71
CA LYS A 133 -12.95 -6.92 -39.19
C LYS A 133 -12.21 -8.15 -39.74
N ARG A 134 -11.35 -8.78 -38.93
CA ARG A 134 -10.50 -9.92 -39.33
C ARG A 134 -11.04 -11.28 -38.89
N ALA A 135 -12.10 -11.33 -38.08
CA ALA A 135 -12.81 -12.57 -37.76
C ALA A 135 -13.81 -12.87 -38.89
N PRO A 136 -13.55 -13.83 -39.81
CA PRO A 136 -14.59 -14.31 -40.72
C PRO A 136 -15.69 -15.01 -39.90
N ALA A 137 -16.95 -14.76 -40.29
CA ALA A 137 -18.13 -15.45 -39.78
C ALA A 137 -18.05 -16.98 -39.95
#